data_AF-A0A133PPG1-F1
#
_entry.id   AF-A0A133PPG1-F1
#
_cell.length_a   1.000
_cell.length_b   1.000
_cell.length_c   1.000
_cell.angle_alpha   90.00
_cell.angle_beta   90.00
_cell.angle_gamma   90.00
#
_symmetry.space_group_name_H-M   'P 1'
#
loop_
_entity.id
_entity.type
_entity.pdbx_description
1 polymer ?
#
loop_
_entity_poly.entity_id
_entity_poly.type
_entity_poly.pdbx_seq_one_letter_code
_entity_poly.pdbx_strand_id
1 'polypeptide(L)'
;MSFNITNKAFNKEFGIIDEEKKKTKKWDKRKQKNILKNQIYDRLTRMLNDGMSTSRNDDKNDLSTTTINKIYSVTTYKTYKKQCYKFAEFLKENYPEIKKMQQVKTEHVNEYLKNLTNQDLSAYSISTSKSAIAKVLRTSSTNFIATAPRTRKSIKRSRYEAKRDKHISEELERKFSKITSSTGLRKKEMEAVRGVDLKEINGKYYVKVRQGKGGKKRLALIMGKDKEETDEIINIFKEAGELKIAPKLPSHYDNHHYRAVYAKRIYNHYARPIDEIPGGLISEGGERYIMRNDRAGEILDRKAMLITSKYLGHNRIDVIAQSYLY
;
A
#
# COMPACT_ATOMS: atom_id res chain seq x y z
N MET A 1 4.73 -12.07 -69.40
CA MET A 1 3.50 -11.35 -68.99
C MET A 1 3.04 -11.95 -67.66
N SER A 2 3.32 -11.28 -66.55
CA SER A 2 2.81 -11.66 -65.23
C SER A 2 1.38 -11.14 -65.09
N PHE A 3 0.41 -12.03 -65.12
CA PHE A 3 -1.00 -11.70 -64.87
C PHE A 3 -1.17 -11.32 -63.39
N ASN A 4 -1.16 -10.02 -63.10
CA ASN A 4 -1.67 -9.49 -61.84
C ASN A 4 -3.21 -9.57 -61.90
N ILE A 5 -3.76 -10.76 -61.63
CA ILE A 5 -5.18 -10.88 -61.33
C ILE A 5 -5.43 -10.03 -60.09
N THR A 6 -6.19 -8.94 -60.27
CA THR A 6 -6.50 -8.00 -59.20
C THR A 6 -7.04 -8.76 -57.98
N ASN A 7 -6.25 -8.78 -56.90
CA ASN A 7 -6.54 -9.35 -55.59
C ASN A 7 -7.96 -9.05 -55.06
N LYS A 8 -8.59 -7.99 -55.56
CA LYS A 8 -9.91 -7.52 -55.13
C LYS A 8 -11.06 -8.46 -55.53
N ALA A 9 -10.98 -9.13 -56.69
CA ALA A 9 -12.02 -10.06 -57.15
C ALA A 9 -11.92 -11.39 -56.39
N PHE A 10 -10.71 -11.95 -56.31
CA PHE A 10 -10.38 -13.15 -55.54
C PHE A 10 -10.77 -13.00 -54.06
N ASN A 11 -10.37 -11.90 -53.41
CA ASN A 11 -10.69 -11.66 -51.99
C ASN A 11 -12.19 -11.37 -51.73
N LYS A 12 -12.97 -11.03 -52.75
CA LYS A 12 -14.42 -10.84 -52.66
C LYS A 12 -15.16 -12.19 -52.77
N GLU A 13 -14.72 -13.06 -53.69
CA GLU A 13 -15.30 -14.38 -53.93
C GLU A 13 -15.04 -15.35 -52.77
N PHE A 14 -13.87 -15.25 -52.12
CA PHE A 14 -13.53 -16.02 -50.91
C PHE A 14 -13.97 -15.35 -49.59
N GLY A 15 -14.76 -14.27 -49.63
CA GLY A 15 -15.33 -13.63 -48.42
C GLY A 15 -14.34 -12.95 -47.46
N ILE A 16 -13.05 -12.87 -47.81
CA ILE A 16 -11.97 -12.35 -46.95
C ILE A 16 -12.19 -10.87 -46.61
N ILE A 17 -12.61 -10.05 -47.58
CA ILE A 17 -12.89 -8.61 -47.38
C ILE A 17 -14.06 -8.41 -46.40
N ASP A 18 -15.08 -9.27 -46.46
CA ASP A 18 -16.25 -9.17 -45.60
C ASP A 18 -15.97 -9.67 -44.19
N GLU A 19 -15.10 -10.68 -44.02
CA GLU A 19 -14.58 -11.06 -42.72
C GLU A 19 -13.72 -9.97 -42.08
N GLU A 20 -12.83 -9.33 -42.84
CA GLU A 20 -12.04 -8.20 -42.35
C GLU A 20 -12.92 -7.03 -41.95
N LYS A 21 -13.89 -6.63 -42.80
CA LYS A 21 -14.87 -5.59 -42.45
C LYS A 21 -15.73 -5.95 -41.24
N LYS A 22 -16.13 -7.22 -41.09
CA LYS A 22 -16.87 -7.71 -39.90
C LYS A 22 -15.99 -7.68 -38.65
N LYS A 23 -14.72 -8.08 -38.75
CA LYS A 23 -13.73 -7.97 -37.67
C LYS A 23 -13.57 -6.49 -37.28
N THR A 24 -13.34 -5.59 -38.23
CA THR A 24 -13.20 -4.14 -37.98
C THR A 24 -14.45 -3.53 -37.34
N LYS A 25 -15.65 -3.78 -37.89
CA LYS A 25 -16.93 -3.34 -37.27
C LYS A 25 -17.13 -3.90 -35.86
N LYS A 26 -16.70 -5.14 -35.58
CA LYS A 26 -16.75 -5.75 -34.25
C LYS A 26 -15.76 -5.09 -33.29
N TRP A 27 -14.56 -4.73 -33.77
CA TRP A 27 -13.57 -3.95 -33.02
C TRP A 27 -14.07 -2.54 -32.71
N ASP A 28 -14.69 -1.86 -33.67
CA ASP A 28 -15.25 -0.52 -33.50
C ASP A 28 -16.42 -0.50 -32.51
N LYS A 29 -17.35 -1.47 -32.62
CA LYS A 29 -18.43 -1.65 -31.63
C LYS A 29 -17.89 -1.94 -30.23
N ARG A 30 -16.83 -2.76 -30.10
CA ARG A 30 -16.15 -3.03 -28.82
C ARG A 30 -15.46 -1.78 -28.26
N LYS A 31 -14.84 -0.97 -29.12
CA LYS A 31 -14.18 0.30 -28.77
C LYS A 31 -15.20 1.32 -28.27
N GLN A 32 -16.37 1.40 -28.91
CA GLN A 32 -17.50 2.23 -28.45
C GLN A 32 -18.10 1.76 -27.12
N LYS A 33 -18.15 0.44 -26.87
CA LYS A 33 -18.67 -0.12 -25.60
C LYS A 33 -17.79 0.18 -24.37
N ASN A 34 -16.48 0.39 -24.58
CA ASN A 34 -15.50 0.57 -23.50
C ASN A 34 -14.90 1.99 -23.43
N ILE A 35 -15.55 3.01 -24.02
CA ILE A 35 -14.99 4.37 -24.11
C ILE A 35 -14.55 4.89 -22.75
N LEU A 36 -15.40 4.81 -21.72
CA LEU A 36 -15.07 5.32 -20.38
C LEU A 36 -13.89 4.59 -19.75
N LYS A 37 -13.86 3.26 -19.81
CA LYS A 37 -12.74 2.44 -19.29
C LYS A 37 -11.43 2.72 -20.02
N ASN A 38 -11.48 2.91 -21.34
CA ASN A 38 -10.32 3.27 -22.15
C ASN A 38 -9.79 4.66 -21.77
N GLN A 39 -10.67 5.66 -21.64
CA GLN A 39 -10.28 7.00 -21.20
C GLN A 39 -9.66 7.00 -19.78
N ILE A 40 -10.21 6.21 -18.86
CA ILE A 40 -9.64 6.00 -17.51
C ILE A 40 -8.26 5.35 -17.62
N TYR A 41 -8.13 4.31 -18.43
CA TYR A 41 -6.86 3.60 -18.64
C TYR A 41 -5.79 4.55 -19.19
N ASP A 42 -6.08 5.26 -20.28
CA ASP A 42 -5.14 6.16 -20.93
C ASP A 42 -4.70 7.26 -19.97
N ARG A 43 -5.64 7.86 -19.22
CA ARG A 43 -5.33 8.91 -18.25
C ARG A 43 -4.47 8.40 -17.11
N LEU A 44 -4.85 7.28 -16.46
CA LEU A 44 -4.06 6.73 -15.36
C LEU A 44 -2.67 6.25 -15.82
N THR A 45 -2.57 5.75 -17.05
CA THR A 45 -1.30 5.28 -17.61
C THR A 45 -0.37 6.45 -17.90
N ARG A 46 -0.89 7.56 -18.45
CA ARG A 46 -0.13 8.82 -18.57
C ARG A 46 0.36 9.31 -17.22
N MET A 47 -0.52 9.38 -16.22
CA MET A 47 -0.14 9.79 -14.86
C MET A 47 0.93 8.87 -14.26
N LEU A 48 0.89 7.56 -14.54
CA LEU A 48 1.92 6.63 -14.09
C LEU A 48 3.25 6.91 -14.78
N ASN A 49 3.26 7.08 -16.11
CA ASN A 49 4.49 7.37 -16.85
C ASN A 49 5.13 8.67 -16.37
N ASP A 50 4.34 9.74 -16.25
CA ASP A 50 4.80 11.05 -15.77
C ASP A 50 5.29 11.01 -14.32
N GLY A 51 4.68 10.15 -13.50
CA GLY A 51 5.09 9.97 -12.10
C GLY A 51 6.28 9.03 -11.92
N MET A 52 6.52 8.10 -12.83
CA MET A 52 7.66 7.18 -12.77
C MET A 52 8.95 7.81 -13.30
N SER A 53 8.85 8.87 -14.11
CA SER A 53 10.00 9.64 -14.60
C SER A 53 10.56 10.64 -13.59
N THR A 54 9.88 10.85 -12.46
CA THR A 54 10.23 11.87 -11.46
C THR A 54 10.12 11.34 -10.03
N SER A 55 10.81 11.98 -9.10
CA SER A 55 10.69 11.69 -7.67
C SER A 55 9.48 12.38 -7.08
N ARG A 56 8.65 11.63 -6.35
CA ARG A 56 7.52 12.22 -5.60
C ARG A 56 7.94 13.27 -4.59
N ASN A 57 9.13 13.11 -4.01
CA ASN A 57 9.62 14.04 -3.01
C ASN A 57 9.95 15.39 -3.65
N ASP A 58 10.55 15.34 -4.83
CA ASP A 58 11.02 16.51 -5.56
C ASP A 58 9.81 17.29 -6.09
N ASP A 59 8.85 16.60 -6.70
CA ASP A 59 7.57 17.18 -7.14
C ASP A 59 6.69 17.74 -6.01
N LYS A 60 6.98 17.40 -4.75
CA LYS A 60 6.27 17.99 -3.61
C LYS A 60 6.89 19.30 -3.16
N ASN A 61 8.19 19.46 -3.40
CA ASN A 61 8.97 20.61 -2.97
C ASN A 61 9.05 21.67 -4.09
N ASP A 62 8.75 21.30 -5.32
CA ASP A 62 8.68 22.20 -6.46
C ASP A 62 7.27 22.78 -6.63
N LEU A 63 7.14 24.09 -6.36
CA LEU A 63 5.90 24.87 -6.50
C LEU A 63 5.36 24.94 -7.94
N SER A 64 6.22 24.70 -8.94
CA SER A 64 5.82 24.69 -10.36
C SER A 64 5.19 23.36 -10.80
N THR A 65 5.35 22.31 -10.00
CA THR A 65 4.85 20.97 -10.32
C THR A 65 3.58 20.65 -9.56
N THR A 66 2.68 19.88 -10.20
CA THR A 66 1.48 19.39 -9.53
C THR A 66 1.47 17.87 -9.44
N THR A 67 1.52 17.38 -8.20
CA THR A 67 1.38 15.94 -7.92
C THR A 67 0.00 15.40 -8.31
N ILE A 68 -1.00 16.26 -8.58
CA ILE A 68 -2.36 15.84 -8.97
C ILE A 68 -2.35 15.01 -10.26
N ASN A 69 -1.44 15.31 -11.18
CA ASN A 69 -1.35 14.66 -12.49
C ASN A 69 -0.36 13.50 -12.54
N LYS A 70 0.18 13.05 -11.40
CA LYS A 70 1.20 12.01 -11.34
C LYS A 70 0.81 10.85 -10.41
N ILE A 71 1.26 9.64 -10.77
CA ILE A 71 1.20 8.42 -9.97
C ILE A 71 2.60 7.79 -9.93
N TYR A 72 3.20 7.76 -8.74
CA TYR A 72 4.60 7.37 -8.54
C TYR A 72 4.79 5.88 -8.23
N SER A 73 3.79 5.04 -8.50
CA SER A 73 3.86 3.62 -8.15
C SER A 73 2.87 2.79 -8.94
N VAL A 74 3.38 1.70 -9.53
CA VAL A 74 2.59 0.66 -10.20
C VAL A 74 1.51 0.10 -9.29
N THR A 75 1.76 -0.05 -7.98
CA THR A 75 0.76 -0.55 -7.03
C THR A 75 -0.40 0.43 -6.90
N THR A 76 -0.12 1.74 -6.79
CA THR A 76 -1.16 2.77 -6.71
C THR A 76 -1.97 2.82 -8.01
N TYR A 77 -1.29 2.77 -9.16
CA TYR A 77 -1.95 2.67 -10.47
C TYR A 77 -2.91 1.48 -10.54
N LYS A 78 -2.46 0.27 -10.17
CA LYS A 78 -3.31 -0.94 -10.19
C LYS A 78 -4.52 -0.79 -9.29
N THR A 79 -4.35 -0.25 -8.07
CA THR A 79 -5.46 0.01 -7.15
C THR A 79 -6.43 1.02 -7.73
N TYR A 80 -5.96 2.16 -8.23
CA TYR A 80 -6.83 3.21 -8.76
C TYR A 80 -7.57 2.76 -10.01
N LYS A 81 -6.88 2.09 -10.94
CA LYS A 81 -7.49 1.47 -12.12
C LYS A 81 -8.64 0.54 -11.73
N LYS A 82 -8.42 -0.35 -10.75
CA LYS A 82 -9.46 -1.26 -10.26
C LYS A 82 -10.67 -0.50 -9.70
N GLN A 83 -10.47 0.54 -8.89
CA GLN A 83 -11.58 1.30 -8.33
C GLN A 83 -12.33 2.10 -9.40
N CYS A 84 -11.63 2.80 -10.28
CA CYS A 84 -12.26 3.55 -11.37
C CYS A 84 -12.99 2.63 -12.36
N TYR A 85 -12.52 1.40 -12.56
CA TYR A 85 -13.23 0.43 -13.41
C TYR A 85 -14.53 -0.05 -12.79
N LYS A 86 -14.59 -0.23 -11.46
CA LYS A 86 -15.84 -0.54 -10.77
C LYS A 86 -16.83 0.61 -10.89
N PHE A 87 -16.35 1.85 -10.75
CA PHE A 87 -17.17 3.04 -10.97
C PHE A 87 -17.68 3.13 -12.41
N ALA A 88 -16.83 2.84 -13.40
CA ALA A 88 -17.23 2.83 -14.80
C ALA A 88 -18.31 1.77 -15.12
N GLU A 89 -18.27 0.60 -14.47
CA GLU A 89 -19.35 -0.39 -14.60
C GLU A 89 -20.64 0.10 -13.93
N PHE A 90 -20.55 0.68 -12.73
CA PHE A 90 -21.71 1.29 -12.07
C PHE A 90 -22.38 2.35 -12.96
N LEU A 91 -21.59 3.24 -13.57
CA LEU A 91 -22.11 4.24 -14.51
C LEU A 91 -22.76 3.60 -15.72
N LYS A 92 -22.17 2.53 -16.27
CA LYS A 92 -22.74 1.83 -17.42
C LYS A 92 -24.08 1.15 -17.10
N GLU A 93 -24.26 0.68 -15.87
CA GLU A 93 -25.49 0.03 -15.41
C GLU A 93 -26.60 1.04 -15.07
N ASN A 94 -26.26 2.16 -14.46
CA ASN A 94 -27.25 3.10 -13.90
C ASN A 94 -27.42 4.39 -14.75
N TYR A 95 -26.44 4.72 -15.60
CA TYR A 95 -26.40 5.92 -16.44
C TYR A 95 -25.79 5.61 -17.82
N PRO A 96 -26.44 4.76 -18.64
CA PRO A 96 -25.91 4.32 -19.93
C PRO A 96 -25.65 5.46 -20.94
N GLU A 97 -26.22 6.63 -20.72
CA GLU A 97 -25.96 7.88 -21.47
C GLU A 97 -24.55 8.46 -21.20
N ILE A 98 -23.94 8.15 -20.05
CA ILE A 98 -22.60 8.59 -19.67
C ILE A 98 -21.56 7.66 -20.29
N LYS A 99 -21.11 8.04 -21.49
CA LYS A 99 -20.13 7.25 -22.28
C LYS A 99 -18.71 7.80 -22.15
N LYS A 100 -18.57 9.07 -21.82
CA LYS A 100 -17.29 9.80 -21.72
C LYS A 100 -17.11 10.38 -20.33
N MET A 101 -15.86 10.45 -19.88
CA MET A 101 -15.48 10.96 -18.57
C MET A 101 -15.89 12.42 -18.36
N GLN A 102 -15.94 13.24 -19.43
CA GLN A 102 -16.38 14.63 -19.38
C GLN A 102 -17.87 14.79 -19.02
N GLN A 103 -18.67 13.74 -19.23
CA GLN A 103 -20.09 13.75 -18.88
C GLN A 103 -20.32 13.39 -17.41
N VAL A 104 -19.28 12.91 -16.70
CA VAL A 104 -19.38 12.53 -15.30
C VAL A 104 -19.45 13.80 -14.43
N LYS A 105 -20.62 14.02 -13.84
CA LYS A 105 -20.87 15.06 -12.83
C LYS A 105 -20.67 14.55 -11.40
N THR A 106 -20.63 15.50 -10.46
CA THR A 106 -20.47 15.26 -9.01
C THR A 106 -21.56 14.35 -8.46
N GLU A 107 -22.79 14.48 -8.95
CA GLU A 107 -23.96 13.74 -8.51
C GLU A 107 -23.76 12.23 -8.73
N HIS A 108 -23.33 11.81 -9.91
CA HIS A 108 -23.10 10.39 -10.21
C HIS A 108 -22.00 9.77 -9.33
N VAL A 109 -20.99 10.55 -8.95
CA VAL A 109 -19.97 10.11 -8.00
C VAL A 109 -20.58 9.95 -6.61
N ASN A 110 -21.42 10.89 -6.18
CA ASN A 110 -22.10 10.82 -4.89
C ASN A 110 -23.05 9.62 -4.80
N GLU A 111 -23.80 9.33 -5.87
CA GLU A 111 -24.68 8.15 -5.93
C GLU A 111 -23.88 6.85 -5.85
N TYR A 112 -22.74 6.78 -6.54
CA TYR A 112 -21.83 5.64 -6.40
C TYR A 112 -21.30 5.47 -4.97
N LEU A 113 -20.90 6.55 -4.30
CA LEU A 113 -20.42 6.50 -2.92
C LEU A 113 -21.52 6.07 -1.94
N LYS A 114 -22.78 6.49 -2.16
CA LYS A 114 -23.94 5.98 -1.41
C LYS A 114 -24.15 4.49 -1.64
N ASN A 115 -24.10 4.03 -2.89
CA ASN A 115 -24.19 2.60 -3.22
C ASN A 115 -23.10 1.77 -2.51
N LEU A 116 -21.85 2.24 -2.51
CA LEU A 116 -20.77 1.55 -1.77
C LEU A 116 -21.00 1.51 -0.26
N THR A 117 -21.67 2.53 0.30
CA THR A 117 -22.05 2.58 1.71
C THR A 117 -23.16 1.58 2.00
N ASN A 118 -24.17 1.49 1.13
CA ASN A 118 -25.28 0.53 1.26
C ASN A 118 -24.82 -0.93 1.08
N GLN A 119 -23.70 -1.17 0.41
CA GLN A 119 -23.04 -2.48 0.32
C GLN A 119 -22.18 -2.82 1.55
N ASP A 120 -22.26 -2.02 2.62
CA ASP A 120 -21.48 -2.19 3.86
C ASP A 120 -19.96 -2.32 3.64
N LEU A 121 -19.42 -1.66 2.60
CA LEU A 121 -17.99 -1.64 2.39
C LEU A 121 -17.30 -0.80 3.46
N SER A 122 -16.11 -1.25 3.88
CA SER A 122 -15.34 -0.53 4.89
C SER A 122 -15.05 0.92 4.49
N ALA A 123 -15.02 1.83 5.48
CA ALA A 123 -14.64 3.23 5.29
C ALA A 123 -13.30 3.40 4.53
N TYR A 124 -12.35 2.49 4.73
CA TYR A 124 -11.08 2.46 4.00
C TYR A 124 -11.25 2.17 2.51
N SER A 125 -12.12 1.22 2.16
CA SER A 125 -12.44 0.89 0.76
C SER A 125 -13.11 2.07 0.07
N ILE A 126 -14.14 2.64 0.71
CA ILE A 126 -14.89 3.79 0.17
C ILE A 126 -13.97 5.00 -0.02
N SER A 127 -13.15 5.34 0.99
CA SER A 127 -12.17 6.43 0.91
C SER A 127 -11.15 6.23 -0.22
N THR A 128 -10.73 4.98 -0.45
CA THR A 128 -9.82 4.65 -1.57
C THR A 128 -10.50 4.85 -2.92
N SER A 129 -11.75 4.40 -3.08
CA SER A 129 -12.54 4.61 -4.30
C SER A 129 -12.76 6.09 -4.56
N LYS A 130 -13.21 6.86 -3.54
CA LYS A 130 -13.40 8.30 -3.59
C LYS A 130 -12.12 9.02 -4.06
N SER A 131 -10.97 8.66 -3.52
CA SER A 131 -9.68 9.25 -3.89
C SER A 131 -9.26 8.91 -5.33
N ALA A 132 -9.48 7.66 -5.76
CA ALA A 132 -9.15 7.23 -7.11
C ALA A 132 -10.02 7.95 -8.18
N ILE A 133 -11.32 8.10 -7.89
CA ILE A 133 -12.26 8.80 -8.77
C ILE A 133 -11.91 10.30 -8.83
N ALA A 134 -11.67 10.94 -7.68
CA ALA A 134 -11.20 12.33 -7.62
C ALA A 134 -9.95 12.54 -8.50
N LYS A 135 -8.98 11.63 -8.36
CA LYS A 135 -7.72 11.65 -9.12
C LYS A 135 -7.96 11.57 -10.64
N VAL A 136 -8.78 10.62 -11.10
CA VAL A 136 -9.02 10.46 -12.55
C VAL A 136 -9.85 11.60 -13.13
N LEU A 137 -10.79 12.15 -12.35
CA LEU A 137 -11.59 13.32 -12.73
C LEU A 137 -10.84 14.66 -12.58
N ARG A 138 -9.63 14.65 -12.00
CA ARG A 138 -8.82 15.86 -11.72
C ARG A 138 -9.57 16.89 -10.88
N THR A 139 -10.30 16.43 -9.89
CA THR A 139 -11.09 17.27 -8.98
C THR A 139 -10.73 16.96 -7.53
N SER A 140 -11.13 17.85 -6.61
CA SER A 140 -10.93 17.58 -5.18
C SER A 140 -11.92 16.54 -4.70
N SER A 141 -11.46 15.62 -3.84
CA SER A 141 -12.36 14.67 -3.19
C SER A 141 -13.35 15.36 -2.24
N THR A 142 -13.06 16.59 -1.79
CA THR A 142 -13.98 17.40 -0.97
C THR A 142 -15.23 17.83 -1.72
N ASN A 143 -15.21 17.80 -3.05
CA ASN A 143 -16.37 18.13 -3.89
C ASN A 143 -17.46 17.04 -3.84
N PHE A 144 -17.12 15.85 -3.32
CA PHE A 144 -18.07 14.74 -3.17
C PHE A 144 -18.55 14.61 -1.72
N ILE A 145 -19.70 13.97 -1.53
CA ILE A 145 -20.31 13.73 -0.21
C ILE A 145 -19.31 13.23 0.82
N ALA A 146 -19.46 13.69 2.06
CA ALA A 146 -18.70 13.17 3.18
C ALA A 146 -18.96 11.65 3.31
N THR A 147 -17.89 10.89 3.56
CA THR A 147 -17.95 9.44 3.78
C THR A 147 -17.48 9.14 5.19
N ALA A 148 -17.94 8.03 5.78
CA ALA A 148 -17.55 7.63 7.13
C ALA A 148 -16.02 7.75 7.36
N PRO A 149 -15.59 8.33 8.50
CA PRO A 149 -14.17 8.52 8.78
C PRO A 149 -13.47 7.17 8.98
N ARG A 150 -12.18 7.13 8.61
CA ARG A 150 -11.33 5.96 8.85
C ARG A 150 -10.87 5.96 10.30
N THR A 151 -11.41 5.06 11.12
CA THR A 151 -11.09 4.97 12.55
C THR A 151 -10.19 3.78 12.86
N ARG A 152 -9.33 3.92 13.89
CA ARG A 152 -8.46 2.84 14.36
C ARG A 152 -9.26 1.61 14.79
N LYS A 153 -10.36 1.80 15.51
CA LYS A 153 -11.28 0.73 15.96
C LYS A 153 -11.81 -0.13 14.82
N SER A 154 -11.99 0.45 13.62
CA SER A 154 -12.50 -0.28 12.44
C SER A 154 -11.46 -1.17 11.75
N ILE A 155 -10.17 -1.07 12.11
CA ILE A 155 -9.10 -1.87 11.50
C ILE A 155 -9.16 -3.29 12.06
N LYS A 156 -9.57 -4.24 11.21
CA LYS A 156 -9.59 -5.68 11.54
C LYS A 156 -8.34 -6.43 11.04
N ARG A 157 -7.80 -5.99 9.90
CA ARG A 157 -6.67 -6.67 9.23
C ARG A 157 -5.43 -6.70 10.12
N SER A 158 -4.80 -7.87 10.23
CA SER A 158 -3.55 -8.12 10.96
C SER A 158 -3.61 -7.91 12.47
N ARG A 159 -4.81 -7.71 13.03
CA ARG A 159 -5.03 -7.58 14.48
C ARG A 159 -5.69 -8.80 15.10
N TYR A 160 -6.41 -9.55 14.30
CA TYR A 160 -7.11 -10.76 14.68
C TYR A 160 -6.80 -11.84 13.65
N GLU A 161 -6.96 -13.10 14.03
CA GLU A 161 -6.82 -14.23 13.12
C GLU A 161 -7.78 -14.10 11.92
N ALA A 162 -7.25 -14.30 10.73
CA ALA A 162 -8.01 -14.29 9.49
C ALA A 162 -8.02 -15.68 8.85
N LYS A 163 -9.13 -16.03 8.18
CA LYS A 163 -9.26 -17.30 7.42
C LYS A 163 -8.11 -17.53 6.42
N ARG A 164 -7.45 -16.45 5.96
CA ARG A 164 -6.34 -16.50 4.99
C ARG A 164 -4.99 -16.90 5.61
N ASP A 165 -4.87 -16.84 6.93
CA ASP A 165 -3.61 -17.14 7.63
C ASP A 165 -3.31 -18.65 7.57
N LYS A 166 -4.34 -19.47 7.34
CA LYS A 166 -4.26 -20.94 7.22
C LYS A 166 -3.61 -21.49 5.92
N HIS A 167 -3.07 -20.64 5.05
CA HIS A 167 -2.47 -21.06 3.77
C HIS A 167 -0.92 -21.13 3.80
N ILE A 168 -0.34 -21.20 4.98
CA ILE A 168 1.11 -21.32 5.19
C ILE A 168 1.33 -22.50 6.14
N SER A 169 2.37 -23.30 5.91
CA SER A 169 2.74 -24.34 6.86
C SER A 169 3.21 -23.70 8.18
N GLU A 170 2.84 -24.32 9.29
CA GLU A 170 3.16 -23.84 10.63
C GLU A 170 4.66 -23.65 10.82
N GLU A 171 5.48 -24.58 10.30
CA GLU A 171 6.94 -24.49 10.36
C GLU A 171 7.49 -23.26 9.63
N LEU A 172 7.01 -23.00 8.41
CA LEU A 172 7.48 -21.86 7.60
C LEU A 172 7.04 -20.53 8.21
N GLU A 173 5.81 -20.50 8.73
CA GLU A 173 5.31 -19.35 9.47
C GLU A 173 6.11 -19.11 10.74
N ARG A 174 6.41 -20.15 11.53
CA ARG A 174 7.26 -20.08 12.73
C ARG A 174 8.64 -19.51 12.41
N LYS A 175 9.28 -19.97 11.31
CA LYS A 175 10.58 -19.44 10.87
C LYS A 175 10.52 -17.94 10.57
N PHE A 176 9.58 -17.50 9.72
CA PHE A 176 9.52 -16.09 9.31
C PHE A 176 8.96 -15.17 10.38
N SER A 177 8.03 -15.65 11.20
CA SER A 177 7.48 -14.92 12.34
C SER A 177 8.55 -14.60 13.38
N LYS A 178 9.40 -15.57 13.76
CA LYS A 178 10.54 -15.32 14.65
C LYS A 178 11.45 -14.22 14.10
N ILE A 179 11.90 -14.34 12.85
CA ILE A 179 12.80 -13.33 12.27
C ILE A 179 12.12 -11.96 12.21
N THR A 180 10.87 -11.89 11.77
CA THR A 180 10.15 -10.60 11.65
C THR A 180 9.82 -9.99 13.01
N SER A 181 9.44 -10.79 14.00
CA SER A 181 9.15 -10.33 15.36
C SER A 181 10.40 -9.96 16.15
N SER A 182 11.59 -10.42 15.71
CA SER A 182 12.87 -10.03 16.29
C SER A 182 13.59 -8.89 15.56
N THR A 183 13.21 -8.56 14.32
CA THR A 183 13.92 -7.54 13.51
C THR A 183 13.03 -6.39 13.03
N GLY A 184 11.70 -6.58 13.01
CA GLY A 184 10.77 -5.56 12.53
C GLY A 184 10.99 -5.17 11.07
N LEU A 185 11.41 -6.10 10.21
CA LEU A 185 11.64 -5.86 8.78
C LEU A 185 10.34 -5.92 7.97
N ARG A 186 10.22 -5.12 6.90
CA ARG A 186 9.08 -5.16 5.98
C ARG A 186 9.27 -6.34 5.06
N LYS A 187 8.18 -6.89 4.49
CA LYS A 187 8.26 -8.01 3.54
C LYS A 187 9.36 -7.85 2.48
N LYS A 188 9.43 -6.70 1.80
CA LYS A 188 10.49 -6.44 0.81
C LYS A 188 11.90 -6.33 1.41
N GLU A 189 12.01 -5.85 2.65
CA GLU A 189 13.29 -5.76 3.37
C GLU A 189 13.75 -7.17 3.77
N MET A 190 12.83 -8.03 4.26
CA MET A 190 13.07 -9.45 4.52
C MET A 190 13.55 -10.22 3.27
N GLU A 191 12.94 -9.95 2.11
CA GLU A 191 13.30 -10.59 0.83
C GLU A 191 14.64 -10.11 0.24
N ALA A 192 15.22 -9.05 0.81
CA ALA A 192 16.45 -8.41 0.32
C ALA A 192 17.63 -8.56 1.29
N VAL A 193 17.37 -8.68 2.59
CA VAL A 193 18.39 -8.73 3.63
C VAL A 193 19.24 -9.99 3.53
N ARG A 194 20.53 -9.84 3.80
CA ARG A 194 21.53 -10.92 3.81
C ARG A 194 22.17 -11.06 5.19
N GLY A 195 22.86 -12.17 5.43
CA GLY A 195 23.63 -12.38 6.66
C GLY A 195 24.64 -11.26 6.93
N VAL A 196 25.35 -10.82 5.88
CA VAL A 196 26.32 -9.70 5.94
C VAL A 196 25.73 -8.34 6.33
N ASP A 197 24.40 -8.20 6.31
CA ASP A 197 23.72 -7.00 6.82
C ASP A 197 23.68 -6.97 8.36
N LEU A 198 24.10 -8.03 9.05
CA LEU A 198 24.31 -8.04 10.50
C LEU A 198 25.44 -7.09 10.90
N LYS A 199 25.22 -6.30 11.95
CA LYS A 199 26.19 -5.36 12.52
C LYS A 199 26.17 -5.44 14.03
N GLU A 200 27.34 -5.61 14.62
CA GLU A 200 27.53 -5.50 16.07
C GLU A 200 28.00 -4.09 16.41
N ILE A 201 27.34 -3.47 17.39
CA ILE A 201 27.66 -2.13 17.88
C ILE A 201 27.46 -2.13 19.39
N ASN A 202 28.55 -1.90 20.15
CA ASN A 202 28.53 -1.84 21.62
C ASN A 202 27.86 -3.06 22.26
N GLY A 203 28.22 -4.28 21.81
CA GLY A 203 27.67 -5.54 22.33
C GLY A 203 26.20 -5.81 21.96
N LYS A 204 25.59 -4.98 21.10
CA LYS A 204 24.23 -5.19 20.57
C LYS A 204 24.27 -5.47 19.08
N TYR A 205 23.38 -6.34 18.62
CA TYR A 205 23.27 -6.71 17.21
C TYR A 205 22.13 -6.00 16.50
N TYR A 206 22.43 -5.53 15.29
CA TYR A 206 21.51 -4.80 14.45
C TYR A 206 21.49 -5.39 13.04
N VAL A 207 20.35 -5.25 12.37
CA VAL A 207 20.21 -5.51 10.95
C VAL A 207 20.26 -4.19 10.18
N LYS A 208 21.22 -4.07 9.26
CA LYS A 208 21.35 -2.93 8.35
C LYS A 208 20.36 -3.05 7.19
N VAL A 209 19.31 -2.24 7.24
CA VAL A 209 18.38 -2.10 6.11
C VAL A 209 18.97 -1.16 5.09
N ARG A 210 19.39 -1.71 3.93
CA ARG A 210 20.02 -0.95 2.83
C ARG A 210 19.03 -0.09 2.03
N GLN A 211 17.82 -0.58 1.82
CA GLN A 211 16.78 0.09 1.02
C GLN A 211 15.39 -0.08 1.65
N GLY A 212 15.09 0.75 2.65
CA GLY A 212 13.75 0.82 3.23
C GLY A 212 12.75 1.56 2.34
N LYS A 213 11.52 1.72 2.84
CA LYS A 213 10.48 2.47 2.12
C LYS A 213 10.92 3.91 1.86
N GLY A 214 10.95 4.31 0.58
CA GLY A 214 11.45 5.62 0.16
C GLY A 214 12.97 5.74 0.20
N GLY A 215 13.72 4.62 0.07
CA GLY A 215 15.18 4.62 0.02
C GLY A 215 15.87 4.70 1.38
N LYS A 216 15.11 4.70 2.48
CA LYS A 216 15.67 4.95 3.82
C LYS A 216 16.57 3.84 4.30
N LYS A 217 17.77 4.22 4.71
CA LYS A 217 18.70 3.35 5.44
C LYS A 217 18.40 3.42 6.94
N ARG A 218 18.47 2.28 7.63
CA ARG A 218 18.38 2.24 9.10
C ARG A 218 19.09 1.00 9.65
N LEU A 219 19.45 1.08 10.92
CA LEU A 219 19.81 -0.07 11.74
C LEU A 219 18.59 -0.45 12.57
N ALA A 220 18.15 -1.70 12.48
CA ALA A 220 17.08 -2.25 13.30
C ALA A 220 17.70 -3.17 14.36
N LEU A 221 17.47 -2.89 15.65
CA LEU A 221 17.97 -3.73 16.74
C LEU A 221 17.36 -5.12 16.65
N ILE A 222 18.16 -6.17 16.81
CA ILE A 222 17.65 -7.53 16.97
C ILE A 222 17.18 -7.71 18.42
N MET A 223 15.92 -8.09 18.60
CA MET A 223 15.31 -8.28 19.92
C MET A 223 14.31 -9.44 19.89
N GLY A 224 14.76 -10.61 20.32
CA GLY A 224 13.90 -11.76 20.60
C GLY A 224 12.99 -11.52 21.81
N LYS A 225 12.09 -12.46 22.07
CA LYS A 225 11.30 -12.49 23.32
C LYS A 225 12.20 -12.68 24.56
N ASP A 226 13.32 -13.37 24.39
CA ASP A 226 14.32 -13.70 25.40
C ASP A 226 15.72 -13.69 24.75
N LYS A 227 16.74 -13.96 25.57
CA LYS A 227 18.14 -14.01 25.11
C LYS A 227 18.37 -15.15 24.12
N GLU A 228 17.77 -16.32 24.36
CA GLU A 228 17.90 -17.50 23.50
C GLU A 228 17.38 -17.24 22.08
N GLU A 229 16.18 -16.66 21.94
CA GLU A 229 15.63 -16.29 20.63
C GLU A 229 16.47 -15.18 19.98
N THR A 230 17.05 -14.28 20.77
CA THR A 230 17.94 -13.25 20.21
C THR A 230 19.20 -13.86 19.61
N ASP A 231 19.83 -14.80 20.33
CA ASP A 231 21.03 -15.50 19.90
C ASP A 231 20.74 -16.44 18.70
N GLU A 232 19.59 -17.12 18.68
CA GLU A 232 19.11 -17.91 17.54
C GLU A 232 19.04 -17.05 16.26
N ILE A 233 18.44 -15.86 16.35
CA ILE A 233 18.34 -14.96 15.19
C ILE A 233 19.71 -14.44 14.77
N ILE A 234 20.60 -14.11 15.71
CA ILE A 234 21.97 -13.68 15.38
C ILE A 234 22.72 -14.79 14.62
N ASN A 235 22.61 -16.04 15.08
CA ASN A 235 23.26 -17.19 14.45
C ASN A 235 22.72 -17.45 13.04
N ILE A 236 21.40 -17.35 12.83
CA ILE A 236 20.80 -17.43 11.49
C ILE A 236 21.44 -16.42 10.53
N PHE A 237 21.69 -15.18 11.00
CA PHE A 237 22.35 -14.17 10.16
C PHE A 237 23.83 -14.49 9.93
N LYS A 238 24.55 -14.97 10.94
CA LYS A 238 25.96 -15.36 10.81
C LYS A 238 26.13 -16.50 9.80
N GLU A 239 25.34 -17.56 9.94
CA GLU A 239 25.36 -18.74 9.05
C GLU A 239 25.01 -18.39 7.62
N ALA A 240 24.06 -17.48 7.39
CA ALA A 240 23.67 -17.09 6.05
C ALA A 240 24.78 -16.37 5.28
N GLY A 241 25.68 -15.64 5.95
CA GLY A 241 26.76 -14.90 5.30
C GLY A 241 26.27 -14.02 4.15
N GLU A 242 26.78 -14.24 2.94
CA GLU A 242 26.40 -13.49 1.74
C GLU A 242 24.98 -13.82 1.21
N LEU A 243 24.38 -14.89 1.71
CA LEU A 243 23.06 -15.35 1.26
C LEU A 243 21.94 -14.54 1.91
N LYS A 244 20.79 -14.54 1.22
CA LYS A 244 19.57 -13.92 1.71
C LYS A 244 18.97 -14.77 2.83
N ILE A 245 18.50 -14.10 3.89
CA ILE A 245 17.87 -14.77 5.05
C ILE A 245 16.53 -15.41 4.65
N ALA A 246 15.74 -14.70 3.84
CA ALA A 246 14.41 -15.15 3.43
C ALA A 246 14.13 -14.74 1.98
N PRO A 247 14.69 -15.45 0.98
CA PRO A 247 14.65 -15.02 -0.42
C PRO A 247 13.25 -14.70 -0.97
N LYS A 248 12.22 -15.40 -0.50
CA LYS A 248 10.83 -15.22 -0.90
C LYS A 248 9.89 -15.50 0.27
N LEU A 249 9.05 -14.51 0.61
CA LEU A 249 8.02 -14.69 1.64
C LEU A 249 6.68 -15.07 0.98
N PRO A 250 5.91 -16.01 1.58
CA PRO A 250 4.57 -16.34 1.12
C PRO A 250 3.69 -15.10 0.93
N SER A 251 2.81 -15.10 -0.08
CA SER A 251 1.90 -13.98 -0.36
C SER A 251 0.98 -13.66 0.82
N HIS A 252 0.57 -14.70 1.57
CA HIS A 252 -0.36 -14.63 2.68
C HIS A 252 0.31 -14.35 4.03
N TYR A 253 1.65 -14.29 4.08
CA TYR A 253 2.37 -14.09 5.34
C TYR A 253 2.04 -12.73 5.97
N ASP A 254 1.56 -12.73 7.21
CA ASP A 254 1.20 -11.51 7.93
C ASP A 254 2.42 -10.78 8.52
N ASN A 255 3.22 -10.21 7.63
CA ASN A 255 4.35 -9.37 8.02
C ASN A 255 3.95 -8.18 8.89
N HIS A 256 2.71 -7.66 8.78
CA HIS A 256 2.32 -6.50 9.56
C HIS A 256 2.07 -6.88 11.02
N HIS A 257 1.40 -8.00 11.25
CA HIS A 257 1.18 -8.56 12.58
C HIS A 257 2.51 -8.79 13.32
N TYR A 258 3.44 -9.55 12.73
CA TYR A 258 4.71 -9.85 13.39
C TYR A 258 5.61 -8.62 13.59
N ARG A 259 5.48 -7.59 12.74
CA ARG A 259 6.13 -6.29 12.98
C ARG A 259 5.54 -5.55 14.19
N ALA A 260 4.25 -5.73 14.50
CA ALA A 260 3.63 -5.17 15.70
C ALA A 260 4.14 -5.87 16.95
N VAL A 261 4.36 -7.19 16.90
CA VAL A 261 5.03 -7.93 17.97
C VAL A 261 6.42 -7.34 18.25
N TYR A 262 7.25 -7.15 17.21
CA TYR A 262 8.55 -6.48 17.35
C TYR A 262 8.42 -5.08 17.96
N ALA A 263 7.46 -4.28 17.48
CA ALA A 263 7.24 -2.92 17.96
C ALA A 263 6.93 -2.89 19.46
N LYS A 264 6.12 -3.84 19.94
CA LYS A 264 5.76 -4.00 21.35
C LYS A 264 6.97 -4.41 22.19
N ARG A 265 7.81 -5.34 21.71
CA ARG A 265 9.06 -5.74 22.38
C ARG A 265 10.00 -4.54 22.58
N ILE A 266 10.28 -3.82 21.50
CA ILE A 266 11.13 -2.62 21.56
C ILE A 266 10.51 -1.57 22.49
N TYR A 267 9.22 -1.28 22.33
CA TYR A 267 8.56 -0.28 23.17
C TYR A 267 8.68 -0.66 24.64
N ASN A 268 8.32 -1.88 25.02
CA ASN A 268 8.37 -2.35 26.40
C ASN A 268 9.78 -2.32 26.98
N HIS A 269 10.82 -2.60 26.16
CA HIS A 269 12.21 -2.57 26.62
C HIS A 269 12.70 -1.16 26.98
N TYR A 270 12.18 -0.12 26.33
CA TYR A 270 12.61 1.27 26.55
C TYR A 270 11.57 2.14 27.29
N ALA A 271 10.35 1.65 27.49
CA ALA A 271 9.28 2.39 28.14
C ALA A 271 9.58 2.54 29.63
N ARG A 272 9.48 3.77 30.12
CA ARG A 272 9.55 4.07 31.56
C ARG A 272 8.20 3.83 32.25
N PRO A 273 8.20 3.59 33.56
CA PRO A 273 7.00 3.71 34.40
C PRO A 273 6.28 5.05 34.16
N ILE A 274 4.95 5.05 34.17
CA ILE A 274 4.14 6.22 33.76
C ILE A 274 4.40 7.45 34.64
N ASP A 275 4.61 7.21 35.93
CA ASP A 275 4.96 8.18 36.97
C ASP A 275 6.31 8.86 36.70
N GLU A 276 7.26 8.16 36.07
CA GLU A 276 8.56 8.72 35.68
C GLU A 276 8.54 9.50 34.36
N ILE A 277 7.43 9.49 33.62
CA ILE A 277 7.33 10.21 32.33
C ILE A 277 6.87 11.65 32.60
N PRO A 278 7.66 12.68 32.23
CA PRO A 278 7.26 14.08 32.36
C PRO A 278 5.93 14.38 31.67
N GLY A 279 4.99 14.96 32.43
CA GLY A 279 3.72 15.46 31.91
C GLY A 279 3.86 16.84 31.24
N GLY A 280 2.73 17.44 30.85
CA GLY A 280 2.69 18.78 30.26
C GLY A 280 2.83 18.81 28.74
N LEU A 281 3.00 20.01 28.20
CA LEU A 281 3.15 20.23 26.76
C LEU A 281 4.53 19.80 26.29
N ILE A 282 4.63 19.37 25.02
CA ILE A 282 5.91 18.98 24.41
C ILE A 282 6.90 20.16 24.42
N SER A 283 6.41 21.39 24.23
CA SER A 283 7.21 22.62 24.29
C SER A 283 7.84 22.89 25.66
N GLU A 284 7.28 22.29 26.71
CA GLU A 284 7.70 22.47 28.11
C GLU A 284 8.49 21.26 28.62
N GLY A 285 8.87 20.33 27.72
CA GLY A 285 9.57 19.10 28.09
C GLY A 285 8.65 17.90 28.39
N GLY A 286 7.36 17.99 28.09
CA GLY A 286 6.42 16.89 28.23
C GLY A 286 6.73 15.71 27.29
N GLU A 287 6.75 14.50 27.85
CA GLU A 287 7.13 13.27 27.14
C GLU A 287 6.02 12.21 27.11
N ARG A 288 4.83 12.56 27.61
CA ARG A 288 3.65 11.71 27.50
C ARG A 288 3.02 11.83 26.11
N TYR A 289 2.76 10.70 25.48
CA TYR A 289 1.88 10.62 24.32
C TYR A 289 0.49 10.20 24.80
N ILE A 290 -0.45 11.13 24.79
CA ILE A 290 -1.84 10.87 25.20
C ILE A 290 -2.63 10.41 23.97
N MET A 291 -3.12 9.18 24.05
CA MET A 291 -3.98 8.59 23.04
C MET A 291 -5.31 9.35 22.95
N ARG A 292 -5.95 9.30 21.78
CA ARG A 292 -7.22 9.98 21.47
C ARG A 292 -8.24 8.98 20.92
N ASN A 293 -9.48 9.42 20.76
CA ASN A 293 -10.58 8.64 20.17
C ASN A 293 -10.84 7.32 20.94
N ASP A 294 -10.73 6.16 20.27
CA ASP A 294 -11.06 4.84 20.83
C ASP A 294 -10.16 4.41 22.01
N ARG A 295 -9.04 5.11 22.23
CA ARG A 295 -8.09 4.87 23.33
C ARG A 295 -7.83 6.13 24.14
N ALA A 296 -8.79 7.07 24.18
CA ALA A 296 -8.61 8.34 24.85
C ALA A 296 -8.17 8.16 26.31
N GLY A 297 -7.16 8.91 26.72
CA GLY A 297 -6.63 8.88 28.09
C GLY A 297 -5.48 7.89 28.32
N GLU A 298 -5.28 6.89 27.45
CA GLU A 298 -4.11 6.01 27.57
C GLU A 298 -2.81 6.80 27.33
N ILE A 299 -1.84 6.62 28.22
CA ILE A 299 -0.54 7.30 28.18
C ILE A 299 0.53 6.33 27.66
N LEU A 300 1.29 6.77 26.66
CA LEU A 300 2.46 6.07 26.15
C LEU A 300 3.73 6.92 26.33
N ASP A 301 4.87 6.25 26.52
CA ASP A 301 6.18 6.91 26.59
C ASP A 301 6.63 7.35 25.19
N ARG A 302 6.67 8.66 24.96
CA ARG A 302 7.06 9.25 23.67
C ARG A 302 8.50 8.91 23.31
N LYS A 303 9.44 8.82 24.27
CA LYS A 303 10.84 8.45 24.00
C LYS A 303 10.93 7.01 23.49
N ALA A 304 10.28 6.08 24.17
CA ALA A 304 10.21 4.69 23.72
C ALA A 304 9.54 4.57 22.34
N MET A 305 8.45 5.31 22.09
CA MET A 305 7.81 5.36 20.77
C MET A 305 8.74 5.89 19.67
N LEU A 306 9.57 6.90 19.95
CA LEU A 306 10.55 7.43 18.99
C LEU A 306 11.61 6.38 18.65
N ILE A 307 12.13 5.66 19.65
CA ILE A 307 13.09 4.56 19.46
C ILE A 307 12.45 3.46 18.59
N THR A 308 11.24 3.02 18.92
CA THR A 308 10.48 2.04 18.14
C THR A 308 10.23 2.52 16.70
N SER A 309 9.88 3.80 16.51
CA SER A 309 9.70 4.40 15.19
C SER A 309 10.98 4.37 14.36
N LYS A 310 12.13 4.66 14.98
CA LYS A 310 13.45 4.63 14.33
C LYS A 310 13.79 3.22 13.84
N TYR A 311 13.65 2.21 14.69
CA TYR A 311 13.96 0.82 14.31
C TYR A 311 12.98 0.23 13.29
N LEU A 312 11.70 0.63 13.29
CA LEU A 312 10.74 0.24 12.24
C LEU A 312 10.88 1.05 10.94
N GLY A 313 11.58 2.19 10.97
CA GLY A 313 11.76 3.08 9.83
C GLY A 313 10.52 3.88 9.46
N HIS A 314 9.82 4.45 10.45
CA HIS A 314 8.69 5.35 10.25
C HIS A 314 9.08 6.81 10.52
N ASN A 315 8.46 7.75 9.81
CA ASN A 315 8.67 9.20 10.02
C ASN A 315 7.71 9.80 11.05
N ARG A 316 6.61 9.10 11.30
CA ARG A 316 5.46 9.62 12.01
C ARG A 316 5.26 8.77 13.25
N ILE A 317 5.40 9.39 14.42
CA ILE A 317 5.31 8.70 15.70
C ILE A 317 3.90 8.14 15.94
N ASP A 318 2.86 8.83 15.48
CA ASP A 318 1.47 8.41 15.65
C ASP A 318 1.15 7.10 14.93
N VAL A 319 1.93 6.75 13.90
CA VAL A 319 1.85 5.44 13.23
C VAL A 319 2.17 4.30 14.21
N ILE A 320 3.08 4.51 15.16
CA ILE A 320 3.42 3.51 16.18
C ILE A 320 2.22 3.25 17.09
N ALA A 321 1.67 4.31 17.67
CA ALA A 321 0.48 4.24 18.51
C ALA A 321 -0.74 3.62 17.80
N GLN A 322 -0.99 4.02 16.55
CA GLN A 322 -2.21 3.61 15.84
C GLN A 322 -2.09 2.23 15.19
N SER A 323 -0.92 1.88 14.66
CA SER A 323 -0.76 0.71 13.79
C SER A 323 -0.01 -0.45 14.43
N TYR A 324 0.79 -0.23 15.47
CA TYR A 324 1.69 -1.25 16.01
C TYR A 324 1.51 -1.53 17.50
N LEU A 325 1.18 -0.53 18.30
CA LEU A 325 0.88 -0.71 19.73
C LEU A 325 -0.63 -0.82 19.90
N TYR A 326 -1.23 -1.95 19.52
CA TYR A 326 -2.69 -2.14 19.58
C TYR A 326 -3.15 -3.21 20.55
#